data_AF-A0A9D8KUY8-F1
#
_entry.id   AF-A0A9D8KUY8-F1
#
_cell.length_a   1.000
_cell.length_b   1.000
_cell.length_c   1.000
_cell.angle_alpha   90.00
_cell.angle_beta   90.00
_cell.angle_gamma   90.00
#
_symmetry.space_group_name_H-M   'P 1'
#
loop_
_entity.id
_entity.type
_entity.pdbx_description
1 polymer ?
#
loop_
_entity_poly.entity_id
_entity_poly.type
_entity_poly.pdbx_seq_one_letter_code
_entity_poly.pdbx_strand_id
1 'polypeptide(L)'
;MDGSPARDDAGADAAADRRRFVAPPRGQVDPACFGHPLLECDAAHRALLAATEWPDIDALNAALPLPGRCFAAQDPALLGDGLHYETRIATHGRIATRRENWHDLFNALVWARHPAVKSALNARQCLHIAAMGPQRRNCAQQALTQFDECGVVVRVADPALLPLWDGHRWHELFVAQAARWHDGGIAIAAVMGHALMEQALVPGR
;
A
#
# COMPACT_ATOMS: atom_id res chain seq x y z
N MET A 1 57.44 18.04 4.03
CA MET A 1 56.75 19.32 4.27
C MET A 1 56.37 19.84 2.89
N ASP A 2 55.24 19.39 2.33
CA ASP A 2 53.85 19.73 2.73
C ASP A 2 53.57 21.22 2.48
N GLY A 3 52.57 21.67 1.73
CA GLY A 3 51.47 21.00 1.05
C GLY A 3 50.91 21.93 -0.05
N SER A 4 50.32 21.32 -1.07
CA SER A 4 49.57 22.02 -2.12
C SER A 4 48.10 22.05 -1.68
N PRO A 5 47.40 23.20 -1.68
CA PRO A 5 46.04 23.25 -1.16
C PRO A 5 45.09 22.52 -2.11
N ALA A 6 44.36 21.57 -1.53
CA ALA A 6 43.28 20.84 -2.16
C ALA A 6 42.23 21.82 -2.70
N ARG A 7 41.78 21.56 -3.93
CA ARG A 7 40.56 22.16 -4.47
C ARG A 7 39.39 21.56 -3.68
N ASP A 8 38.69 22.42 -2.95
CA ASP A 8 37.39 22.12 -2.38
C ASP A 8 36.41 21.81 -3.51
N ASP A 9 36.31 20.53 -3.85
CA ASP A 9 35.17 19.99 -4.59
C ASP A 9 34.04 19.87 -3.56
N ALA A 10 33.39 21.02 -3.30
CA ALA A 10 32.18 21.10 -2.53
C ALA A 10 31.12 20.29 -3.28
N GLY A 11 31.07 18.99 -2.95
CA GLY A 11 29.98 18.11 -3.31
C GLY A 11 28.70 18.80 -2.92
N ALA A 12 27.96 19.23 -3.93
CA ALA A 12 26.59 19.67 -3.79
C ALA A 12 25.83 18.46 -3.23
N ASP A 13 25.71 18.43 -1.91
CA ASP A 13 24.87 17.50 -1.17
C ASP A 13 23.42 17.90 -1.47
N ALA A 14 22.97 17.53 -2.67
CA ALA A 14 21.57 17.47 -3.02
C ALA A 14 20.98 16.27 -2.27
N ALA A 15 20.89 16.41 -0.95
CA ALA A 15 19.95 15.67 -0.13
C ALA A 15 18.56 16.06 -0.65
N ALA A 16 18.12 15.38 -1.70
CA ALA A 16 16.77 15.46 -2.19
C ALA A 16 15.87 15.13 -0.99
N ASP A 17 15.24 16.17 -0.47
CA ASP A 17 14.16 16.14 0.49
C ASP A 17 13.15 15.11 -0.04
N ARG A 18 13.27 13.84 0.41
CA ARG A 18 12.35 12.75 0.10
C ARG A 18 11.06 13.06 0.85
N ARG A 19 10.34 14.08 0.39
CA ARG A 19 9.05 14.45 0.94
C ARG A 19 8.15 13.24 0.80
N ARG A 20 7.80 12.66 1.95
CA ARG A 20 6.76 11.65 2.08
C ARG A 20 5.53 12.15 1.31
N PHE A 21 4.92 11.28 0.50
CA PHE A 21 3.67 11.61 -0.16
C PHE A 21 2.61 12.01 0.87
N VAL A 22 1.88 13.08 0.57
CA VAL A 22 0.76 13.57 1.38
C VAL A 22 -0.46 13.56 0.48
N ALA A 23 -1.44 12.72 0.81
CA ALA A 23 -2.70 12.69 0.10
C ALA A 23 -3.45 14.03 0.28
N PRO A 24 -4.21 14.47 -0.74
CA PRO A 24 -5.07 15.65 -0.59
C PRO A 24 -6.12 15.41 0.50
N PRO A 25 -6.58 16.49 1.18
CA PRO A 25 -7.74 16.42 2.05
C PRO A 25 -8.94 15.77 1.33
N ARG A 26 -9.78 15.03 2.06
CA ARG A 26 -10.89 14.26 1.46
C ARG A 26 -11.77 15.08 0.52
N GLY A 27 -12.17 16.28 0.94
CA GLY A 27 -12.99 17.19 0.13
C GLY A 27 -12.29 17.84 -1.07
N GLN A 28 -11.00 17.57 -1.27
CA GLN A 28 -10.20 18.07 -2.41
C GLN A 28 -9.81 16.97 -3.39
N VAL A 29 -10.22 15.72 -3.16
CA VAL A 29 -10.04 14.63 -4.12
C VAL A 29 -11.04 14.81 -5.26
N ASP A 30 -10.55 14.87 -6.50
CA ASP A 30 -11.42 14.82 -7.68
C ASP A 30 -12.14 13.46 -7.73
N PRO A 31 -13.50 13.41 -7.72
CA PRO A 31 -14.24 12.17 -7.80
C PRO A 31 -13.90 11.28 -9.00
N ALA A 32 -13.37 11.86 -10.09
CA ALA A 32 -12.89 11.12 -11.25
C ALA A 32 -11.76 10.14 -10.89
N CYS A 33 -10.96 10.43 -9.86
CA CYS A 33 -9.89 9.56 -9.38
C CYS A 33 -10.42 8.18 -8.96
N PHE A 34 -11.62 8.12 -8.39
CA PHE A 34 -12.23 6.85 -7.99
C PHE A 34 -12.59 5.96 -9.19
N GLY A 35 -12.64 6.50 -10.40
CA GLY A 35 -12.81 5.72 -11.64
C GLY A 35 -11.53 5.04 -12.14
N HIS A 36 -10.38 5.25 -11.49
CA HIS A 36 -9.11 4.69 -11.92
C HIS A 36 -9.09 3.15 -11.84
N PRO A 37 -8.48 2.42 -12.80
CA PRO A 37 -8.44 0.95 -12.79
C PRO A 37 -7.89 0.32 -11.51
N LEU A 38 -6.95 0.99 -10.84
CA LEU A 38 -6.43 0.54 -9.53
C LEU A 38 -7.50 0.47 -8.43
N LEU A 39 -8.59 1.22 -8.56
CA LEU A 39 -9.68 1.31 -7.60
C LEU A 39 -10.93 0.55 -8.05
N GLU A 40 -10.92 -0.08 -9.23
CA GLU A 40 -12.02 -0.92 -9.71
C GLU A 40 -12.30 -2.09 -8.76
N CYS A 41 -11.25 -2.65 -8.15
CA CYS A 41 -11.38 -3.70 -7.14
C CYS A 41 -12.22 -3.28 -5.91
N ASP A 42 -12.38 -1.98 -5.67
CA ASP A 42 -13.15 -1.42 -4.56
C ASP A 42 -14.45 -0.76 -5.03
N ALA A 43 -14.94 -1.10 -6.22
CA ALA A 43 -16.22 -0.61 -6.72
C ALA A 43 -17.38 -0.90 -5.76
N ALA A 44 -17.38 -2.05 -5.08
CA ALA A 44 -18.37 -2.40 -4.05
C ALA A 44 -18.35 -1.45 -2.84
N HIS A 45 -17.21 -0.81 -2.58
CA HIS A 45 -17.00 0.12 -1.47
C HIS A 45 -16.85 1.57 -1.93
N ARG A 46 -17.23 1.87 -3.18
CA ARG A 46 -17.14 3.22 -3.77
C ARG A 46 -17.86 4.27 -2.93
N ALA A 47 -18.94 3.91 -2.26
CA ALA A 47 -19.65 4.80 -1.34
C ALA A 47 -18.74 5.28 -0.19
N LEU A 48 -17.90 4.41 0.39
CA LEU A 48 -16.93 4.80 1.43
C LEU A 48 -15.83 5.72 0.89
N LEU A 49 -15.47 5.59 -0.39
CA LEU A 49 -14.47 6.45 -1.03
C LEU A 49 -15.05 7.82 -1.40
N ALA A 50 -16.26 7.85 -1.95
CA ALA A 50 -16.90 9.06 -2.46
C ALA A 50 -17.72 9.85 -1.42
N ALA A 51 -17.92 9.33 -0.21
CA ALA A 51 -18.65 10.05 0.85
C ALA A 51 -17.99 11.41 1.16
N THR A 52 -18.77 12.40 1.56
CA THR A 52 -18.25 13.72 1.96
C THR A 52 -17.47 13.66 3.27
N GLU A 53 -17.92 12.82 4.20
CA GLU A 53 -17.36 12.68 5.54
C GLU A 53 -16.50 11.41 5.65
N TRP A 54 -15.57 11.42 6.61
CA TRP A 54 -14.83 10.23 6.98
C TRP A 54 -15.72 9.29 7.81
N PRO A 55 -15.70 7.98 7.54
CA PRO A 55 -16.34 7.03 8.46
C PRO A 55 -15.58 7.05 9.79
N ASP A 56 -16.31 7.04 10.90
CA ASP A 56 -15.72 6.68 12.18
C ASP A 56 -15.38 5.17 12.20
N ILE A 57 -14.75 4.72 13.29
CA ILE A 57 -14.29 3.33 13.39
C ILE A 57 -15.46 2.34 13.46
N ASP A 58 -16.59 2.71 14.05
CA ASP A 58 -17.75 1.82 14.19
C ASP A 58 -18.45 1.66 12.83
N ALA A 59 -18.64 2.77 12.10
CA ALA A 59 -19.14 2.76 10.73
C ALA A 59 -18.21 1.99 9.79
N LEU A 60 -16.88 2.13 9.97
CA LEU A 60 -15.91 1.38 9.17
C LEU A 60 -15.99 -0.14 9.43
N ASN A 61 -16.07 -0.56 10.71
CA ASN A 61 -16.24 -1.97 11.06
C ASN A 61 -17.58 -2.55 10.57
N ALA A 62 -18.66 -1.75 10.59
CA ALA A 62 -19.96 -2.16 10.07
C ALA A 62 -19.94 -2.34 8.55
N ALA A 63 -19.25 -1.45 7.82
CA ALA A 63 -19.16 -1.52 6.37
C ALA A 63 -18.18 -2.59 5.86
N LEU A 64 -17.15 -2.92 6.66
CA LEU A 64 -16.07 -3.84 6.29
C LEU A 64 -15.89 -4.94 7.36
N PRO A 65 -16.84 -5.88 7.49
CA PRO A 65 -16.77 -6.92 8.52
C PRO A 65 -15.58 -7.86 8.31
N LEU A 66 -14.78 -8.06 9.36
CA LEU A 66 -13.60 -8.93 9.36
C LEU A 66 -13.72 -10.00 10.45
N PRO A 67 -13.96 -11.28 10.12
CA PRO A 67 -14.02 -12.33 11.13
C PRO A 67 -12.71 -12.42 11.94
N GLY A 68 -12.83 -12.30 13.27
CA GLY A 68 -11.69 -12.38 14.20
C GLY A 68 -10.79 -11.14 14.23
N ARG A 69 -11.15 -10.05 13.53
CA ARG A 69 -10.42 -8.78 13.55
C ARG A 69 -11.37 -7.59 13.57
N CYS A 70 -10.88 -6.44 13.99
CA CYS A 70 -11.60 -5.18 13.86
C CYS A 70 -10.64 -4.02 13.68
N PHE A 71 -11.14 -2.94 13.09
CA PHE A 71 -10.46 -1.65 13.10
C PHE A 71 -10.60 -1.03 14.49
N ALA A 72 -9.53 -0.41 14.97
CA ALA A 72 -9.49 0.28 16.25
C ALA A 72 -8.84 1.65 16.05
N ALA A 73 -9.42 2.70 16.64
CA ALA A 73 -8.85 4.03 16.57
C ALA A 73 -7.41 4.00 17.11
N GLN A 74 -6.45 4.48 16.32
CA GLN A 74 -5.07 4.61 16.76
C GLN A 74 -4.93 5.81 17.69
N ASP A 75 -5.27 5.62 18.96
CA ASP A 75 -5.18 6.61 20.03
C ASP A 75 -4.22 6.16 21.15
N PRO A 76 -3.90 7.03 22.12
CA PRO A 76 -3.00 6.66 23.23
C PRO A 76 -3.49 5.46 24.05
N ALA A 77 -4.81 5.22 24.13
CA ALA A 77 -5.35 4.09 24.86
C ALA A 77 -5.04 2.77 24.14
N LEU A 78 -5.22 2.71 22.80
CA LEU A 78 -4.83 1.55 22.01
C LEU A 78 -3.32 1.33 22.03
N LEU A 79 -2.53 2.40 21.88
CA LEU A 79 -1.07 2.34 21.83
C LEU A 79 -0.41 2.08 23.19
N GLY A 80 -1.15 2.24 24.29
CA GLY A 80 -0.69 1.99 25.65
C GLY A 80 -0.29 0.53 25.93
N ASP A 81 -0.69 -0.41 25.06
CA ASP A 81 -0.23 -1.81 25.11
C ASP A 81 1.26 -1.97 24.74
N GLY A 82 1.90 -0.95 24.17
CA GLY A 82 3.31 -0.97 23.75
C GLY A 82 3.62 -1.97 22.62
N LEU A 83 2.59 -2.57 22.00
CA LEU A 83 2.77 -3.60 20.99
C LEU A 83 3.16 -2.98 19.65
N HIS A 84 4.00 -3.70 18.90
CA HIS A 84 4.20 -3.42 17.48
C HIS A 84 2.88 -3.63 16.72
N TYR A 85 2.64 -2.84 15.66
CA TYR A 85 1.42 -2.89 14.83
C TYR A 85 1.04 -4.32 14.43
N GLU A 86 1.98 -5.05 13.83
CA GLU A 86 1.76 -6.44 13.38
C GLU A 86 1.44 -7.38 14.54
N THR A 87 2.13 -7.23 15.67
CA THR A 87 1.90 -8.06 16.87
C THR A 87 0.51 -7.82 17.43
N ARG A 88 0.05 -6.56 17.50
CA ARG A 88 -1.31 -6.22 17.97
C ARG A 88 -2.40 -6.85 17.11
N ILE A 89 -2.23 -6.86 15.79
CA ILE A 89 -3.16 -7.54 14.88
C ILE A 89 -3.19 -9.04 15.16
N ALA A 90 -2.01 -9.66 15.31
CA ALA A 90 -1.92 -11.10 15.53
C ALA A 90 -2.49 -11.56 16.88
N THR A 91 -2.26 -10.79 17.96
CA THR A 91 -2.66 -11.19 19.32
C THR A 91 -4.04 -10.72 19.71
N HIS A 92 -4.43 -9.50 19.34
CA HIS A 92 -5.69 -8.87 19.77
C HIS A 92 -6.73 -8.76 18.64
N GLY A 93 -6.36 -9.07 17.40
CA GLY A 93 -7.22 -8.85 16.23
C GLY A 93 -7.46 -7.37 15.93
N ARG A 94 -6.74 -6.44 16.57
CA ARG A 94 -6.97 -4.99 16.44
C ARG A 94 -6.04 -4.39 15.40
N ILE A 95 -6.62 -3.92 14.29
CA ILE A 95 -5.93 -3.17 13.25
C ILE A 95 -5.96 -1.70 13.69
N ALA A 96 -4.80 -1.15 14.05
CA ALA A 96 -4.71 0.25 14.43
C ALA A 96 -4.94 1.13 13.20
N THR A 97 -5.94 2.00 13.27
CA THR A 97 -6.43 2.81 12.16
C THR A 97 -6.51 4.27 12.60
N ARG A 98 -5.75 5.13 11.94
CA ARG A 98 -5.80 6.59 12.12
C ARG A 98 -7.13 7.10 11.57
N ARG A 99 -7.75 8.02 12.31
CA ARG A 99 -8.93 8.75 11.83
C ARG A 99 -8.54 9.67 10.69
N GLU A 100 -9.48 9.89 9.78
CA GLU A 100 -9.35 10.86 8.69
C GLU A 100 -8.12 10.65 7.79
N ASN A 101 -7.80 9.38 7.49
CA ASN A 101 -6.56 9.01 6.82
C ASN A 101 -6.82 8.11 5.60
N TRP A 102 -6.45 8.58 4.41
CA TRP A 102 -6.67 7.85 3.15
C TRP A 102 -5.93 6.52 3.12
N HIS A 103 -4.67 6.53 3.53
CA HIS A 103 -3.84 5.34 3.60
C HIS A 103 -4.47 4.23 4.45
N ASP A 104 -4.94 4.56 5.66
CA ASP A 104 -5.57 3.57 6.54
C ASP A 104 -6.96 3.13 6.06
N LEU A 105 -7.71 4.01 5.37
CA LEU A 105 -8.95 3.63 4.70
C LEU A 105 -8.69 2.64 3.56
N PHE A 106 -7.67 2.86 2.73
CA PHE A 106 -7.28 1.90 1.69
C PHE A 106 -6.74 0.59 2.27
N ASN A 107 -5.95 0.66 3.34
CA ASN A 107 -5.50 -0.54 4.06
C ASN A 107 -6.71 -1.35 4.61
N ALA A 108 -7.74 -0.67 5.13
CA ALA A 108 -8.97 -1.33 5.58
C ALA A 108 -9.71 -2.03 4.44
N LEU A 109 -9.83 -1.38 3.27
CA LEU A 109 -10.42 -1.98 2.07
C LEU A 109 -9.63 -3.22 1.60
N VAL A 110 -8.30 -3.16 1.62
CA VAL A 110 -7.45 -4.30 1.28
C VAL A 110 -7.60 -5.45 2.28
N TRP A 111 -7.71 -5.15 3.59
CA TRP A 111 -8.01 -6.16 4.61
C TRP A 111 -9.36 -6.84 4.37
N ALA A 112 -10.39 -6.09 4.02
CA ALA A 112 -11.73 -6.61 3.72
C ALA A 112 -11.75 -7.49 2.46
N ARG A 113 -11.02 -7.07 1.43
CA ARG A 113 -10.98 -7.75 0.13
C ARG A 113 -10.07 -8.98 0.14
N HIS A 114 -8.95 -8.93 0.85
CA HIS A 114 -7.93 -9.97 0.86
C HIS A 114 -7.51 -10.41 2.28
N PRO A 115 -8.46 -10.83 3.15
CA PRO A 115 -8.18 -11.11 4.55
C PRO A 115 -7.17 -12.25 4.73
N ALA A 116 -7.19 -13.25 3.85
CA ALA A 116 -6.24 -14.37 3.89
C ALA A 116 -4.81 -13.94 3.56
N VAL A 117 -4.64 -13.09 2.54
CA VAL A 117 -3.32 -12.56 2.14
C VAL A 117 -2.77 -11.67 3.23
N LYS A 118 -3.57 -10.71 3.72
CA LYS A 118 -3.15 -9.80 4.80
C LYS A 118 -2.82 -10.56 6.10
N SER A 119 -3.57 -11.61 6.43
CA SER A 119 -3.24 -12.50 7.54
C SER A 119 -1.92 -13.24 7.33
N ALA A 120 -1.64 -13.72 6.11
CA ALA A 120 -0.38 -14.38 5.80
C ALA A 120 0.82 -13.42 5.87
N LEU A 121 0.68 -12.19 5.36
CA LEU A 121 1.69 -11.13 5.48
C LEU A 121 1.95 -10.80 6.95
N ASN A 122 0.90 -10.56 7.73
CA ASN A 122 0.97 -10.28 9.16
C ASN A 122 1.69 -11.40 9.94
N ALA A 123 1.34 -12.67 9.69
CA ALA A 123 1.99 -13.81 10.32
C ALA A 123 3.50 -13.86 10.00
N ARG A 124 3.89 -13.61 8.74
CA ARG A 124 5.30 -13.56 8.34
C ARG A 124 6.05 -12.39 8.98
N GLN A 125 5.42 -11.22 9.06
CA GLN A 125 5.99 -10.08 9.78
C GLN A 125 6.21 -10.42 11.27
N CYS A 126 5.24 -11.08 11.92
CA CYS A 126 5.35 -11.49 13.32
C CYS A 126 6.50 -12.48 13.56
N LEU A 127 6.71 -13.46 12.67
CA LEU A 127 7.84 -14.38 12.76
C LEU A 127 9.19 -13.63 12.72
N HIS A 128 9.31 -12.61 11.87
CA HIS A 128 10.51 -11.81 11.78
C HIS A 128 10.72 -10.89 13.00
N ILE A 129 9.65 -10.27 13.49
CA ILE A 129 9.68 -9.47 14.73
C ILE A 129 10.10 -10.32 15.92
N ALA A 130 9.57 -11.54 16.05
CA ALA A 130 9.95 -12.46 17.12
C ALA A 130 11.43 -12.85 17.05
N ALA A 131 11.98 -13.03 15.83
CA ALA A 131 13.37 -13.43 15.64
C ALA A 131 14.39 -12.28 15.79
N MET A 132 14.03 -11.04 15.44
CA MET A 132 14.99 -9.93 15.29
C MET A 132 14.65 -8.68 16.12
N GLY A 133 13.50 -8.66 16.79
CA GLY A 133 12.95 -7.49 17.44
C GLY A 133 12.21 -6.55 16.46
N PRO A 134 11.41 -5.60 16.99
CA PRO A 134 10.51 -4.76 16.17
C PRO A 134 11.22 -3.65 15.39
N GLN A 135 12.49 -3.34 15.71
CA GLN A 135 13.22 -2.21 15.12
C GLN A 135 14.05 -2.59 13.89
N ARG A 136 14.28 -3.88 13.65
CA ARG A 136 15.11 -4.37 12.55
C ARG A 136 14.23 -4.92 11.45
N ARG A 137 14.61 -4.68 10.18
CA ARG A 137 13.97 -5.26 9.01
C ARG A 137 15.00 -5.98 8.15
N ASN A 138 14.71 -7.24 7.80
CA ASN A 138 15.49 -7.97 6.81
C ASN A 138 14.92 -7.75 5.39
N CYS A 139 15.58 -8.30 4.37
CA CYS A 139 15.12 -8.17 2.99
C CYS A 139 13.73 -8.77 2.77
N ALA A 140 13.39 -9.87 3.46
CA ALA A 140 12.06 -10.49 3.35
C ALA A 140 10.96 -9.55 3.88
N GLN A 141 11.13 -8.94 5.06
CA GLN A 141 10.17 -7.97 5.58
C GLN A 141 10.03 -6.75 4.68
N GLN A 142 11.14 -6.27 4.11
CA GLN A 142 11.10 -5.17 3.15
C GLN A 142 10.29 -5.53 1.91
N ALA A 143 10.46 -6.74 1.36
CA ALA A 143 9.68 -7.23 0.23
C ALA A 143 8.19 -7.39 0.58
N LEU A 144 7.87 -7.94 1.76
CA LEU A 144 6.49 -8.06 2.24
C LEU A 144 5.82 -6.69 2.41
N THR A 145 6.53 -5.73 3.02
CA THR A 145 6.04 -4.35 3.16
C THR A 145 5.88 -3.69 1.79
N GLN A 146 6.83 -3.85 0.88
CA GLN A 146 6.71 -3.28 -0.47
C GLN A 146 5.51 -3.86 -1.23
N PHE A 147 5.25 -5.15 -1.10
CA PHE A 147 4.06 -5.77 -1.69
C PHE A 147 2.76 -5.28 -1.03
N ASP A 148 2.74 -5.09 0.29
CA ASP A 148 1.56 -4.56 0.99
C ASP A 148 1.27 -3.10 0.64
N GLU A 149 2.32 -2.30 0.40
CA GLU A 149 2.23 -0.86 0.13
C GLU A 149 1.97 -0.54 -1.35
N CYS A 150 2.60 -1.29 -2.26
CA CYS A 150 2.60 -0.99 -3.70
C CYS A 150 2.28 -2.18 -4.60
N GLY A 151 1.96 -3.36 -4.05
CA GLY A 151 1.83 -4.60 -4.83
C GLY A 151 0.57 -4.65 -5.70
N VAL A 152 0.75 -5.19 -6.90
CA VAL A 152 -0.32 -5.54 -7.84
C VAL A 152 -0.06 -6.96 -8.36
N VAL A 153 -1.09 -7.78 -8.45
CA VAL A 153 -1.04 -9.10 -9.10
C VAL A 153 -1.60 -8.95 -10.50
N VAL A 154 -0.77 -9.24 -11.50
CA VAL A 154 -1.17 -9.20 -12.92
C VAL A 154 -1.32 -10.63 -13.43
N ARG A 155 -2.48 -10.91 -14.04
CA ARG A 155 -2.72 -12.15 -14.77
C ARG A 155 -2.33 -11.94 -16.22
N VAL A 156 -1.51 -12.83 -16.75
CA VAL A 156 -1.13 -12.88 -18.16
C VAL A 156 -1.60 -14.23 -18.69
N ALA A 157 -2.51 -14.22 -19.67
CA ALA A 157 -3.12 -15.43 -20.22
C ALA A 157 -2.18 -16.19 -21.17
N ASP A 158 -1.29 -15.47 -21.86
CA ASP A 158 -0.29 -16.04 -22.77
C ASP A 158 1.09 -16.11 -22.08
N PRO A 159 1.58 -17.30 -21.70
CA PRO A 159 2.88 -17.46 -21.05
C PRO A 159 4.06 -16.97 -21.91
N ALA A 160 3.90 -16.86 -23.23
CA ALA A 160 4.94 -16.35 -24.12
C ALA A 160 5.28 -14.87 -23.86
N LEU A 161 4.43 -14.15 -23.11
CA LEU A 161 4.69 -12.76 -22.70
C LEU A 161 5.47 -12.66 -21.38
N LEU A 162 5.61 -13.75 -20.61
CA LEU A 162 6.35 -13.73 -19.34
C LEU A 162 7.84 -13.35 -19.49
N PRO A 163 8.57 -13.75 -20.54
CA PRO A 163 9.93 -13.26 -20.75
C PRO A 163 10.03 -11.72 -20.88
N LEU A 164 8.99 -11.05 -21.39
CA LEU A 164 8.95 -9.59 -21.43
C LEU A 164 8.79 -8.99 -20.02
N TRP A 165 7.98 -9.64 -19.18
CA TRP A 165 7.79 -9.27 -17.79
C TRP A 165 9.09 -9.43 -17.00
N ASP A 166 9.71 -10.62 -17.05
CA ASP A 166 10.94 -10.94 -16.32
C ASP A 166 12.13 -10.08 -16.78
N GLY A 167 12.16 -9.73 -18.07
CA GLY A 167 13.16 -8.84 -18.65
C GLY A 167 12.87 -7.35 -18.46
N HIS A 168 11.83 -6.98 -17.72
CA HIS A 168 11.39 -5.59 -17.51
C HIS A 168 11.18 -4.79 -18.82
N ARG A 169 10.69 -5.46 -19.87
CA ARG A 169 10.46 -4.88 -21.20
C ARG A 169 9.13 -4.12 -21.24
N TRP A 170 9.03 -3.08 -20.41
CA TRP A 170 7.78 -2.35 -20.14
C TRP A 170 7.11 -1.76 -21.36
N HIS A 171 7.88 -1.19 -22.29
CA HIS A 171 7.30 -0.67 -23.51
C HIS A 171 6.67 -1.78 -24.37
N GLU A 172 7.31 -2.95 -24.47
CA GLU A 172 6.72 -4.08 -25.20
C GLU A 172 5.50 -4.64 -24.50
N LEU A 173 5.57 -4.83 -23.18
CA LEU A 173 4.49 -5.42 -22.40
C LEU A 173 3.25 -4.50 -22.26
N PHE A 174 3.45 -3.19 -22.06
CA PHE A 174 2.35 -2.26 -21.80
C PHE A 174 1.89 -1.51 -23.06
N VAL A 175 2.81 -1.16 -23.97
CA VAL A 175 2.47 -0.37 -25.17
C VAL A 175 2.26 -1.28 -26.38
N ALA A 176 3.25 -2.13 -26.72
CA ALA A 176 3.13 -2.97 -27.91
C ALA A 176 2.04 -4.07 -27.76
N GLN A 177 1.79 -4.53 -26.54
CA GLN A 177 0.71 -5.48 -26.22
C GLN A 177 -0.55 -4.79 -25.67
N ALA A 178 -0.78 -3.50 -25.92
CA ALA A 178 -1.95 -2.77 -25.40
C ALA A 178 -3.29 -3.45 -25.75
N ALA A 179 -3.41 -4.06 -26.93
CA ALA A 179 -4.59 -4.84 -27.31
C ALA A 179 -4.91 -5.98 -26.32
N ARG A 180 -3.89 -6.59 -25.71
CA ARG A 180 -4.06 -7.64 -24.69
C ARG A 180 -4.64 -7.15 -23.37
N TRP A 181 -4.40 -5.88 -23.03
CA TRP A 181 -5.03 -5.25 -21.88
C TRP A 181 -6.51 -4.98 -22.12
N HIS A 182 -6.87 -4.65 -23.37
CA HIS A 182 -8.26 -4.42 -23.76
C HIS A 182 -9.07 -5.72 -23.96
N ASP A 183 -8.45 -6.77 -24.49
CA ASP A 183 -9.11 -8.07 -24.73
C ASP A 183 -9.13 -9.00 -23.50
N GLY A 184 -8.47 -8.61 -22.40
CA GLY A 184 -8.39 -9.36 -21.15
C GLY A 184 -7.29 -10.44 -21.10
N GLY A 185 -6.47 -10.55 -22.15
CA GLY A 185 -5.27 -11.37 -22.19
C GLY A 185 -4.20 -10.95 -21.17
N ILE A 186 -4.18 -9.68 -20.76
CA ILE A 186 -3.50 -9.19 -19.57
C ILE A 186 -4.49 -8.42 -18.71
N ALA A 187 -4.53 -8.70 -17.40
CA ALA A 187 -5.45 -8.02 -16.49
C ALA A 187 -4.85 -7.85 -15.09
N ILE A 188 -5.24 -6.77 -14.41
CA ILE A 188 -5.01 -6.63 -12.96
C ILE A 188 -5.95 -7.59 -12.24
N ALA A 189 -5.39 -8.63 -11.62
CA ALA A 189 -6.14 -9.63 -10.88
C ALA A 189 -6.41 -9.21 -9.42
N ALA A 190 -5.47 -8.47 -8.83
CA ALA A 190 -5.63 -7.91 -7.49
C ALA A 190 -4.72 -6.70 -7.28
N VAL A 191 -5.20 -5.72 -6.53
CA VAL A 191 -4.38 -4.61 -6.00
C VAL A 191 -4.24 -4.79 -4.49
N MET A 192 -3.03 -4.95 -4.00
CA MET A 192 -2.72 -5.03 -2.57
C MET A 192 -2.20 -3.69 -2.04
N GLY A 193 -1.51 -2.95 -2.90
CA GLY A 193 -0.80 -1.74 -2.54
C GLY A 193 -1.71 -0.59 -2.13
N HIS A 194 -1.96 -0.46 -0.83
CA HIS A 194 -2.83 0.58 -0.30
C HIS A 194 -2.20 1.99 -0.39
N ALA A 195 -0.87 2.12 -0.35
CA ALA A 195 -0.20 3.38 -0.66
C ALA A 195 -0.19 3.68 -2.16
N LEU A 196 -0.10 2.67 -3.04
CA LEU A 196 -0.30 2.87 -4.48
C LEU A 196 -1.71 3.40 -4.79
N MET A 197 -2.72 2.89 -4.09
CA MET A 197 -4.09 3.40 -4.18
C MET A 197 -4.21 4.84 -3.66
N GLU A 198 -3.50 5.18 -2.59
CA GLU A 198 -3.42 6.55 -2.06
C GLU A 198 -2.81 7.52 -3.08
N GLN A 199 -1.77 7.08 -3.80
CA GLN A 199 -1.15 7.89 -4.87
C GLN A 199 -2.08 8.14 -6.05
N ALA A 200 -2.99 7.20 -6.35
CA ALA A 200 -3.97 7.35 -7.42
C ALA A 200 -4.98 8.50 -7.18
N LEU A 201 -5.02 9.08 -5.98
CA LEU A 201 -5.81 10.28 -5.66
C LEU A 201 -5.24 11.57 -6.26
N VAL A 202 -4.02 11.55 -6.82
CA VAL A 202 -3.38 12.70 -7.48
C VAL A 202 -2.89 12.28 -8.87
N PRO A 203 -3.79 12.23 -9.87
CA PRO A 203 -3.42 11.85 -11.23
C PRO A 203 -2.34 12.77 -11.81
N GLY A 204 -1.37 12.20 -12.54
CA GLY A 204 -0.35 12.97 -13.25
C GLY A 204 0.92 13.30 -12.44
N ARG A 205 1.07 12.71 -11.26
CA ARG A 205 2.32 12.72 -10.50
C ARG A 205 3.14 11.47 -10.70
#